data_AF-A0A963ED11-F1
#
_entry.id   AF-A0A963ED11-F1
#
_cell.length_a   1.000
_cell.length_b   1.000
_cell.length_c   1.000
_cell.angle_alpha   90.00
_cell.angle_beta   90.00
_cell.angle_gamma   90.00
#
_symmetry.space_group_name_H-M   'P 1'
#
loop_
_entity.id
_entity.type
_entity.pdbx_description
1 polymer ?
#
loop_
_entity_poly.entity_id
_entity_poly.type
_entity_poly.pdbx_seq_one_letter_code
_entity_poly.pdbx_strand_id
1 'polypeptide(L)'
;MKIGQMPALSDSTRGMVYGLIAMLAFSQTLTATRIAVQHLDPVLIGLGRVLLAALPAALLLLWDGRPRPTREQLFSLALVCFGVTLVFPLLSAWGMGRLPASHGAVLIALLPLSTAVAARFRTRERPSVEFWITALAGTSLVIGFALAQGAGSLQAGDVALLVAVMAGGLGYAEGGALARQMGGWRVICWALVLSAPLAFGAVAVFAEFPVAETPL
;
A
#
# COMPACT_ATOMS: atom_id res chain seq x y z
N MET A 1 0.68 44.37 -20.11
CA MET A 1 -0.31 43.69 -19.24
C MET A 1 0.36 42.44 -18.69
N LYS A 2 0.87 42.48 -17.44
CA LYS A 2 1.58 41.36 -16.82
C LYS A 2 0.55 40.28 -16.48
N ILE A 3 0.64 39.12 -17.12
CA ILE A 3 -0.12 37.92 -16.75
C ILE A 3 0.23 37.64 -15.28
N GLY A 4 -0.75 37.83 -14.41
CA GLY A 4 -0.60 37.79 -12.96
C GLY A 4 0.00 36.47 -12.53
N GLN A 5 1.14 36.55 -11.84
CA GLN A 5 1.69 35.44 -11.09
C GLN A 5 0.63 34.98 -10.09
N MET A 6 -0.02 33.85 -10.35
CA MET A 6 -0.81 33.18 -9.34
C MET A 6 0.13 32.91 -8.16
N PRO A 7 -0.24 33.26 -6.92
CA PRO A 7 0.62 33.01 -5.77
C PRO A 7 0.92 31.52 -5.71
N ALA A 8 2.20 31.16 -5.74
CA ALA A 8 2.62 29.78 -5.57
C ALA A 8 2.06 29.27 -4.25
N LEU A 9 1.38 28.10 -4.28
CA LEU A 9 0.83 27.48 -3.08
C LEU A 9 1.94 27.28 -2.04
N SER A 10 1.64 27.58 -0.77
CA SER A 10 2.57 27.28 0.34
C SER A 10 2.85 25.77 0.38
N ASP A 11 4.03 25.38 0.90
CA ASP A 11 4.43 23.97 0.98
C ASP A 11 3.42 23.13 1.77
N SER A 12 2.81 23.71 2.80
CA SER A 12 1.72 23.09 3.57
C SER A 12 0.48 22.84 2.70
N THR A 13 0.04 23.83 1.92
CA THR A 13 -1.12 23.68 1.03
C THR A 13 -0.86 22.66 -0.07
N ARG A 14 0.34 22.62 -0.66
CA ARG A 14 0.69 21.57 -1.62
C ARG A 14 0.64 20.19 -0.99
N GLY A 15 1.19 20.03 0.23
CA GLY A 15 1.14 18.78 0.98
C GLY A 15 -0.29 18.31 1.22
N MET A 16 -1.19 19.22 1.64
CA MET A 16 -2.62 18.92 1.83
C MET A 16 -3.31 18.52 0.52
N VAL A 17 -3.04 19.21 -0.59
CA VAL A 17 -3.60 18.89 -1.91
C VAL A 17 -3.13 17.51 -2.38
N TYR A 18 -1.84 17.21 -2.30
CA TYR A 18 -1.33 15.89 -2.65
C TYR A 18 -1.88 14.79 -1.74
N GLY A 19 -2.02 15.08 -0.43
CA GLY A 19 -2.66 14.17 0.52
C GLY A 19 -4.12 13.89 0.15
N LEU A 20 -4.89 14.91 -0.22
CA LEU A 20 -6.29 14.76 -0.64
C LEU A 20 -6.40 13.95 -1.93
N ILE A 21 -5.57 14.24 -2.93
CA ILE A 21 -5.53 13.47 -4.19
C ILE A 21 -5.19 12.01 -3.91
N ALA A 22 -4.18 11.75 -3.08
CA ALA A 22 -3.80 10.41 -2.69
C ALA A 22 -4.93 9.70 -1.94
N MET A 23 -5.61 10.37 -1.01
CA MET A 23 -6.74 9.83 -0.26
C MET A 23 -7.90 9.44 -1.19
N LEU A 24 -8.27 10.33 -2.13
CA LEU A 24 -9.33 10.05 -3.10
C LEU A 24 -8.98 8.85 -3.98
N ALA A 25 -7.77 8.83 -4.54
CA ALA A 25 -7.31 7.72 -5.36
C ALA A 25 -7.24 6.39 -4.58
N PHE A 26 -6.73 6.42 -3.34
CA PHE A 26 -6.57 5.22 -2.52
C PHE A 26 -7.91 4.68 -2.00
N SER A 27 -8.89 5.55 -1.71
CA SER A 27 -10.21 5.15 -1.20
C SER A 27 -10.94 4.16 -2.13
N GLN A 28 -10.74 4.29 -3.44
CA GLN A 28 -11.36 3.41 -4.44
C GLN A 28 -10.71 2.03 -4.51
N THR A 29 -9.47 1.89 -4.01
CA THR A 29 -8.68 0.67 -4.18
C THR A 29 -9.34 -0.52 -3.52
N LEU A 30 -9.86 -0.38 -2.29
CA LEU A 30 -10.45 -1.51 -1.57
C LEU A 30 -11.77 -1.96 -2.19
N THR A 31 -12.64 -1.02 -2.56
CA THR A 31 -13.90 -1.32 -3.24
C THR A 31 -13.65 -1.99 -4.59
N ALA A 32 -12.73 -1.43 -5.39
CA ALA A 32 -12.33 -2.02 -6.67
C ALA A 32 -11.70 -3.41 -6.48
N THR A 33 -10.84 -3.59 -5.49
CA THR A 33 -10.23 -4.90 -5.16
C THR A 33 -11.32 -5.89 -4.80
N ARG A 34 -12.30 -5.53 -3.95
CA ARG A 34 -13.40 -6.42 -3.54
C ARG A 34 -14.20 -6.91 -4.74
N ILE A 35 -14.53 -6.00 -5.66
CA ILE A 35 -15.28 -6.32 -6.89
C ILE A 35 -14.41 -7.20 -7.80
N ALA A 36 -13.15 -6.85 -8.00
CA ALA A 36 -12.25 -7.58 -8.90
C ALA A 36 -12.03 -9.03 -8.45
N VAL A 37 -11.81 -9.27 -7.16
CA VAL A 37 -11.58 -10.62 -6.62
C VAL A 37 -12.84 -11.51 -6.59
N GLN A 38 -13.99 -11.00 -7.00
CA GLN A 38 -15.19 -11.82 -7.24
C GLN A 38 -15.14 -12.52 -8.60
N HIS A 39 -14.32 -12.01 -9.52
CA HIS A 39 -14.25 -12.48 -10.91
C HIS A 39 -12.85 -12.96 -11.31
N LEU A 40 -11.82 -12.54 -10.58
CA LEU A 40 -10.42 -12.82 -10.88
C LEU A 40 -9.70 -13.35 -9.64
N ASP A 41 -8.70 -14.20 -9.88
CA ASP A 41 -7.91 -14.79 -8.81
C ASP A 41 -7.21 -13.70 -7.94
N PRO A 42 -7.23 -13.82 -6.61
CA PRO A 42 -6.60 -12.84 -5.72
C PRO A 42 -5.08 -12.66 -5.91
N VAL A 43 -4.35 -13.68 -6.36
CA VAL A 43 -2.93 -13.57 -6.70
C VAL A 43 -2.76 -12.67 -7.91
N LEU A 44 -3.60 -12.82 -8.94
CA LEU A 44 -3.59 -11.96 -10.12
C LEU A 44 -3.94 -10.51 -9.75
N ILE A 45 -5.00 -10.28 -8.96
CA ILE A 45 -5.37 -8.91 -8.53
C ILE A 45 -4.30 -8.30 -7.63
N GLY A 46 -3.77 -9.08 -6.68
CA GLY A 46 -2.79 -8.64 -5.71
C GLY A 46 -1.45 -8.30 -6.35
N LEU A 47 -0.87 -9.23 -7.10
CA LEU A 47 0.49 -9.12 -7.65
C LEU A 47 0.50 -8.64 -9.10
N GLY A 48 -0.56 -8.84 -9.88
CA GLY A 48 -0.65 -8.36 -11.26
C GLY A 48 -0.57 -6.83 -11.37
N ARG A 49 -1.12 -6.09 -10.38
CA ARG A 49 -0.94 -4.62 -10.31
C ARG A 49 0.53 -4.20 -10.14
N VAL A 50 1.35 -5.03 -9.50
CA VAL A 50 2.80 -4.78 -9.35
C VAL A 50 3.46 -4.85 -10.71
N LEU A 51 3.11 -5.86 -11.51
CA LEU A 51 3.61 -6.03 -12.88
C LEU A 51 3.20 -4.86 -13.76
N LEU A 52 1.93 -4.46 -13.70
CA LEU A 52 1.42 -3.31 -14.46
C LEU A 52 2.14 -2.02 -14.06
N ALA A 53 2.32 -1.78 -12.76
CA ALA A 53 3.00 -0.58 -12.27
C ALA A 53 4.53 -0.62 -12.48
N ALA A 54 5.13 -1.80 -12.59
CA ALA A 54 6.55 -1.95 -12.88
C ALA A 54 6.93 -1.42 -14.27
N LEU A 55 6.00 -1.43 -15.23
CA LEU A 55 6.24 -0.91 -16.59
C LEU A 55 6.56 0.60 -16.59
N PRO A 56 5.67 1.50 -16.12
CA PRO A 56 5.99 2.92 -16.03
C PRO A 56 7.12 3.19 -15.03
N ALA A 57 7.24 2.41 -13.96
CA ALA A 57 8.36 2.56 -13.01
C ALA A 57 9.72 2.30 -13.67
N ALA A 58 9.84 1.25 -14.49
CA ALA A 58 11.05 0.96 -15.24
C ALA A 58 11.37 2.08 -16.22
N LEU A 59 10.39 2.58 -16.97
CA LEU A 59 10.56 3.71 -17.89
C LEU A 59 11.05 4.97 -17.16
N LEU A 60 10.47 5.28 -16.00
CA LEU A 60 10.89 6.43 -15.19
C LEU A 60 12.32 6.28 -14.65
N LEU A 61 12.73 5.08 -14.23
CA LEU A 61 14.10 4.83 -13.77
C LEU A 61 15.11 4.89 -14.91
N LEU A 62 14.75 4.39 -16.10
CA LEU A 62 15.57 4.51 -17.31
C LEU A 62 15.75 5.98 -17.71
N TRP A 63 14.68 6.79 -17.60
CA TRP A 63 14.74 8.22 -17.89
C TRP A 63 15.55 9.01 -16.84
N ASP A 64 15.46 8.66 -15.56
CA ASP A 64 16.17 9.35 -14.48
C ASP A 64 17.70 9.22 -14.58
N GLY A 65 18.21 8.12 -15.15
CA GLY A 65 19.64 7.91 -15.44
C GLY A 65 20.58 7.91 -14.22
N ARG A 66 20.04 7.95 -12.99
CA ARG A 66 20.81 8.00 -11.74
C ARG A 66 21.39 6.65 -11.32
N PRO A 67 22.43 6.64 -10.44
CA PRO A 67 23.06 5.40 -9.98
C PRO A 67 22.08 4.45 -9.29
N ARG A 68 22.33 3.15 -9.46
CA ARG A 68 21.59 2.05 -8.81
C ARG A 68 21.64 2.17 -7.27
N PRO A 69 20.66 1.60 -6.54
CA PRO A 69 20.63 1.66 -5.08
C PRO A 69 21.91 1.10 -4.45
N THR A 70 22.38 1.74 -3.38
CA THR A 70 23.53 1.24 -2.62
C THR A 70 23.18 -0.04 -1.85
N ARG A 71 24.18 -0.77 -1.35
CA ARG A 71 23.96 -2.00 -0.55
C ARG A 71 23.08 -1.76 0.68
N GLU A 72 23.26 -0.63 1.36
CA GLU A 72 22.43 -0.25 2.50
C GLU A 72 20.99 0.02 2.09
N GLN A 73 20.80 0.69 0.95
CA GLN A 73 19.48 0.97 0.38
C GLN A 73 18.78 -0.30 -0.09
N LEU A 74 19.51 -1.31 -0.57
CA LEU A 74 18.94 -2.59 -0.98
C LEU A 74 18.27 -3.34 0.17
N PHE A 75 18.81 -3.26 1.39
CA PHE A 75 18.16 -3.88 2.55
C PHE A 75 16.82 -3.19 2.87
N SER A 76 16.80 -1.85 2.96
CA SER A 76 15.53 -1.11 3.14
C SER A 76 14.58 -1.32 1.97
N LEU A 77 15.07 -1.38 0.72
CA LEU A 77 14.25 -1.71 -0.44
C LEU A 77 13.67 -3.13 -0.35
N ALA A 78 14.40 -4.10 0.18
CA ALA A 78 13.88 -5.46 0.35
C ALA A 78 12.69 -5.47 1.34
N LEU A 79 12.76 -4.69 2.42
CA LEU A 79 11.64 -4.52 3.37
C LEU A 79 10.46 -3.80 2.72
N VAL A 80 10.71 -2.78 1.89
CA VAL A 80 9.66 -2.11 1.10
C VAL A 80 9.03 -3.07 0.09
N CYS A 81 9.84 -3.88 -0.62
CA CYS A 81 9.36 -4.88 -1.57
C CYS A 81 8.46 -5.91 -0.88
N PHE A 82 8.97 -6.47 0.22
CA PHE A 82 8.23 -7.43 1.02
C PHE A 82 6.91 -6.84 1.51
N GLY A 83 6.95 -5.68 2.17
CA GLY A 83 5.77 -5.09 2.80
C GLY A 83 4.77 -4.51 1.81
N VAL A 84 5.22 -3.59 0.94
CA VAL A 84 4.34 -2.70 0.16
C VAL A 84 3.93 -3.31 -1.19
N THR A 85 4.82 -4.03 -1.86
CA THR A 85 4.56 -4.52 -3.23
C THR A 85 4.25 -6.01 -3.29
N LEU A 86 4.66 -6.83 -2.31
CA LEU A 86 4.39 -8.27 -2.34
C LEU A 86 3.32 -8.68 -1.32
N VAL A 87 3.61 -8.59 -0.02
CA VAL A 87 2.77 -9.15 1.04
C VAL A 87 1.48 -8.37 1.24
N PHE A 88 1.56 -7.05 1.45
CA PHE A 88 0.36 -6.22 1.62
C PHE A 88 -0.64 -6.42 0.48
N PRO A 89 -0.24 -6.28 -0.80
CA PRO A 89 -1.21 -6.32 -1.87
C PRO A 89 -1.78 -7.72 -2.14
N LEU A 90 -0.99 -8.78 -1.94
CA LEU A 90 -1.43 -10.17 -2.05
C LEU A 90 -2.44 -10.53 -0.95
N LEU A 91 -2.05 -10.33 0.32
CA LEU A 91 -2.90 -10.67 1.45
C LEU A 91 -4.13 -9.77 1.54
N SER A 92 -4.02 -8.51 1.12
CA SER A 92 -5.18 -7.61 1.01
C SER A 92 -6.18 -8.13 -0.02
N ALA A 93 -5.73 -8.51 -1.22
CA ALA A 93 -6.64 -9.07 -2.23
C ALA A 93 -7.29 -10.37 -1.74
N TRP A 94 -6.49 -11.27 -1.15
CA TRP A 94 -6.98 -12.55 -0.63
C TRP A 94 -7.98 -12.39 0.52
N GLY A 95 -7.73 -11.46 1.45
CA GLY A 95 -8.62 -11.14 2.56
C GLY A 95 -9.92 -10.49 2.09
N MET A 96 -9.83 -9.55 1.14
CA MET A 96 -11.00 -8.91 0.53
C MET A 96 -11.86 -9.90 -0.27
N GLY A 97 -11.31 -11.03 -0.73
CA GLY A 97 -12.10 -12.11 -1.32
C GLY A 97 -13.10 -12.75 -0.35
N ARG A 98 -12.82 -12.68 0.95
CA ARG A 98 -13.57 -13.36 2.03
C ARG A 98 -14.40 -12.42 2.89
N LEU A 99 -14.06 -11.14 2.90
CA LEU A 99 -14.67 -10.15 3.78
C LEU A 99 -15.58 -9.16 3.02
N PRO A 100 -16.64 -8.66 3.64
CA PRO A 100 -17.33 -7.46 3.17
C PRO A 100 -16.35 -6.27 3.08
N ALA A 101 -16.57 -5.37 2.11
CA ALA A 101 -15.66 -4.22 1.91
C ALA A 101 -15.59 -3.30 3.13
N SER A 102 -16.71 -3.09 3.83
CA SER A 102 -16.78 -2.30 5.06
C SER A 102 -15.90 -2.88 6.17
N HIS A 103 -15.97 -4.20 6.39
CA HIS A 103 -15.18 -4.89 7.40
C HIS A 103 -13.68 -4.89 7.06
N GLY A 104 -13.33 -5.16 5.80
CA GLY A 104 -11.94 -5.09 5.35
C GLY A 104 -11.36 -3.66 5.43
N ALA A 105 -12.16 -2.64 5.12
CA ALA A 105 -11.73 -1.24 5.22
C ALA A 105 -11.39 -0.82 6.65
N VAL A 106 -12.13 -1.31 7.65
CA VAL A 106 -11.82 -1.09 9.07
C VAL A 106 -10.43 -1.64 9.40
N LEU A 107 -10.13 -2.87 9.01
CA LEU A 107 -8.82 -3.48 9.29
C LEU A 107 -7.69 -2.72 8.59
N ILE A 108 -7.88 -2.33 7.32
CA ILE A 108 -6.90 -1.54 6.58
C ILE A 108 -6.70 -0.15 7.17
N ALA A 109 -7.71 0.44 7.82
CA ALA A 109 -7.58 1.72 8.53
C ALA A 109 -6.62 1.65 9.75
N LEU A 110 -6.19 0.46 10.17
CA LEU A 110 -5.11 0.28 11.15
C LEU A 110 -3.71 0.48 10.55
N LEU A 111 -3.58 0.55 9.22
CA LEU A 111 -2.30 0.70 8.52
C LEU A 111 -1.52 1.97 8.91
N PRO A 112 -2.12 3.17 9.04
CA PRO A 112 -1.41 4.35 9.52
C PRO A 112 -0.87 4.18 10.95
N LEU A 113 -1.64 3.55 11.85
CA LEU A 113 -1.18 3.25 13.21
C LEU A 113 -0.01 2.26 13.18
N SER A 114 -0.12 1.19 12.40
CA SER A 114 0.95 0.22 12.21
C SER A 114 2.22 0.88 11.66
N THR A 115 2.07 1.76 10.68
CA THR A 115 3.17 2.54 10.10
C THR A 115 3.82 3.45 11.15
N ALA A 116 3.03 4.12 11.98
CA ALA A 116 3.55 5.00 13.04
C ALA A 116 4.32 4.22 14.12
N VAL A 117 3.81 3.05 14.52
CA VAL A 117 4.51 2.14 15.45
C VAL A 117 5.84 1.68 14.83
N ALA A 118 5.84 1.21 13.59
CA ALA A 118 7.06 0.78 12.90
C ALA A 118 8.06 1.95 12.71
N ALA A 119 7.56 3.14 12.35
CA ALA A 119 8.37 4.33 12.19
C ALA A 119 9.04 4.75 13.50
N ARG A 120 8.34 4.69 14.64
CA ARG A 120 8.93 4.98 15.96
C ARG A 120 10.18 4.13 16.24
N PHE A 121 10.14 2.85 15.90
CA PHE A 121 11.30 1.96 16.07
C PHE A 121 12.41 2.25 15.04
N ARG A 122 12.05 2.62 13.82
CA ARG A 122 13.00 2.85 12.72
C ARG A 122 13.68 4.22 12.76
N THR A 123 12.93 5.30 12.88
CA THR A 123 13.45 6.69 12.76
C THR A 123 13.87 7.28 14.10
N ARG A 124 13.64 6.59 15.24
CA ARG A 124 13.82 7.09 16.61
C ARG A 124 13.10 8.41 16.90
N GLU A 125 12.30 8.92 15.98
CA GLU A 125 11.40 10.04 16.19
C GLU A 125 10.33 9.58 17.19
N ARG A 126 10.05 10.42 18.17
CA ARG A 126 9.07 10.15 19.23
C ARG A 126 7.80 10.93 18.88
N PRO A 127 6.75 10.27 18.35
CA PRO A 127 5.48 10.94 18.12
C PRO A 127 4.95 11.52 19.42
N SER A 128 4.29 12.67 19.36
CA SER A 128 3.79 13.37 20.54
C SER A 128 2.65 12.58 21.22
N VAL A 129 2.34 12.94 22.46
CA VAL A 129 1.24 12.31 23.20
C VAL A 129 -0.10 12.57 22.51
N GLU A 130 -0.29 13.78 21.97
CA GLU A 130 -1.50 14.18 21.23
C GLU A 130 -1.70 13.32 19.97
N PHE A 131 -0.62 12.98 19.27
CA PHE A 131 -0.67 12.05 18.14
C PHE A 131 -1.18 10.67 18.58
N TRP A 132 -0.69 10.12 19.69
CA TRP A 132 -1.14 8.82 20.18
C TRP A 132 -2.59 8.85 20.64
N ILE A 133 -3.02 9.93 21.32
CA ILE A 133 -4.41 10.10 21.74
C ILE A 133 -5.33 10.13 20.51
N THR A 134 -5.01 10.92 19.49
CA THR A 134 -5.82 11.02 18.27
C THR A 134 -5.80 9.72 17.46
N ALA A 135 -4.64 9.05 17.35
CA ALA A 135 -4.52 7.77 16.67
C ALA A 135 -5.33 6.66 17.37
N LEU A 136 -5.26 6.58 18.70
CA LEU A 136 -6.03 5.62 19.50
C LEU A 136 -7.52 5.93 19.49
N ALA A 137 -7.92 7.20 19.50
CA ALA A 137 -9.32 7.61 19.39
C ALA A 137 -9.89 7.21 18.01
N GLY A 138 -9.19 7.53 16.92
CA GLY A 138 -9.61 7.13 15.57
C GLY A 138 -9.67 5.61 15.40
N THR A 139 -8.67 4.89 15.92
CA THR A 139 -8.65 3.41 15.91
C THR A 139 -9.81 2.83 16.68
N SER A 140 -10.10 3.34 17.88
CA SER A 140 -11.22 2.90 18.71
C SER A 140 -12.57 3.13 18.02
N LEU A 141 -12.74 4.27 17.35
CA LEU A 141 -13.96 4.57 16.59
C LEU A 141 -14.18 3.58 15.45
N VAL A 142 -13.11 3.27 14.70
CA VAL A 142 -13.13 2.30 13.60
C VAL A 142 -13.46 0.89 14.12
N ILE A 143 -12.83 0.45 15.20
CA ILE A 143 -13.11 -0.85 15.84
C ILE A 143 -14.56 -0.90 16.34
N GLY A 144 -15.04 0.16 17.00
CA GLY A 144 -16.41 0.25 17.50
C GLY A 144 -17.44 0.15 16.37
N PHE A 145 -17.19 0.82 15.24
CA PHE A 145 -18.03 0.70 14.05
C PHE A 145 -18.05 -0.73 13.50
N ALA A 146 -16.91 -1.42 13.44
CA ALA A 146 -16.85 -2.80 12.96
C ALA A 146 -17.63 -3.77 13.86
N LEU A 147 -17.46 -3.66 15.18
CA LEU A 147 -18.20 -4.47 16.15
C LEU A 147 -19.71 -4.26 16.01
N ALA A 148 -20.16 -3.01 15.80
CA ALA A 148 -21.56 -2.70 15.56
C ALA A 148 -22.11 -3.32 14.26
N GLN A 149 -21.25 -3.46 13.24
CA GLN A 149 -21.61 -4.07 11.95
C GLN A 149 -21.52 -5.60 11.92
N GLY A 150 -21.35 -6.27 13.07
CA GLY A 150 -21.42 -7.72 13.18
C GLY A 150 -20.09 -8.45 13.04
N ALA A 151 -18.96 -7.79 13.31
CA ALA A 151 -17.60 -8.37 13.34
C ALA A 151 -17.35 -9.42 14.46
N GLY A 152 -18.36 -10.20 14.85
CA GLY A 152 -18.34 -11.05 16.06
C GLY A 152 -17.56 -12.36 15.97
N SER A 153 -17.01 -12.73 14.80
CA SER A 153 -16.22 -13.96 14.63
C SER A 153 -14.96 -13.69 13.82
N LEU A 154 -13.84 -14.26 14.26
CA LEU A 154 -12.55 -14.15 13.57
C LEU A 154 -12.56 -15.07 12.34
N GLN A 155 -12.38 -14.49 11.17
CA GLN A 155 -12.30 -15.18 9.90
C GLN A 155 -10.85 -15.24 9.41
N ALA A 156 -10.54 -16.18 8.52
CA ALA A 156 -9.21 -16.27 7.93
C ALA A 156 -8.82 -14.97 7.19
N GLY A 157 -9.80 -14.28 6.60
CA GLY A 157 -9.61 -12.97 5.97
C GLY A 157 -9.10 -11.89 6.95
N ASP A 158 -9.54 -11.93 8.22
CA ASP A 158 -9.10 -10.98 9.24
C ASP A 158 -7.61 -11.14 9.53
N VAL A 159 -7.17 -12.39 9.70
CA VAL A 159 -5.75 -12.72 9.95
C VAL A 159 -4.90 -12.25 8.77
N ALA A 160 -5.33 -12.51 7.54
CA ALA A 160 -4.61 -12.06 6.35
C ALA A 160 -4.51 -10.53 6.27
N LEU A 161 -5.59 -9.80 6.54
CA LEU A 161 -5.58 -8.34 6.53
C LEU A 161 -4.74 -7.76 7.66
N LEU A 162 -4.74 -8.35 8.85
CA LEU A 162 -3.88 -7.93 9.96
C LEU A 162 -2.40 -8.13 9.62
N VAL A 163 -2.04 -9.28 9.04
CA VAL A 163 -0.67 -9.54 8.56
C VAL A 163 -0.30 -8.57 7.44
N ALA A 164 -1.21 -8.30 6.50
CA ALA A 164 -1.02 -7.30 5.46
C ALA A 164 -0.72 -5.92 6.06
N VAL A 165 -1.53 -5.48 7.04
CA VAL A 165 -1.38 -4.21 7.73
C VAL A 165 -0.03 -4.11 8.42
N MET A 166 0.41 -5.15 9.13
CA MET A 166 1.72 -5.16 9.81
C MET A 166 2.88 -5.11 8.81
N ALA A 167 2.83 -5.91 7.76
CA ALA A 167 3.86 -5.94 6.72
C ALA A 167 3.92 -4.61 5.94
N GLY A 168 2.74 -4.08 5.57
CA GLY A 168 2.59 -2.79 4.92
C GLY A 168 3.10 -1.65 5.80
N GLY A 169 2.76 -1.66 7.10
CA GLY A 169 3.23 -0.64 8.05
C GLY A 169 4.75 -0.60 8.19
N LEU A 170 5.39 -1.77 8.27
CA LEU A 170 6.85 -1.88 8.24
C LEU A 170 7.42 -1.35 6.91
N GLY A 171 6.86 -1.78 5.78
CA GLY A 171 7.29 -1.36 4.45
C GLY A 171 7.13 0.15 4.21
N TYR A 172 6.04 0.76 4.67
CA TYR A 172 5.83 2.21 4.57
C TYR A 172 6.76 2.99 5.50
N ALA A 173 7.03 2.50 6.71
CA ALA A 173 7.98 3.14 7.62
C ALA A 173 9.41 3.14 7.05
N GLU A 174 9.87 1.98 6.55
CA GLU A 174 11.15 1.85 5.87
C GLU A 174 11.21 2.68 4.58
N GLY A 175 10.14 2.66 3.78
CA GLY A 175 10.03 3.43 2.54
C GLY A 175 10.06 4.93 2.78
N GLY A 176 9.39 5.42 3.82
CA GLY A 176 9.43 6.82 4.24
C GLY A 176 10.81 7.24 4.71
N ALA A 177 11.52 6.38 5.44
CA ALA A 177 12.91 6.63 5.84
C ALA A 177 13.85 6.68 4.64
N LEU A 178 13.72 5.72 3.71
CA LEU A 178 14.52 5.64 2.49
C LEU A 178 14.21 6.78 1.50
N ALA A 179 12.97 7.27 1.48
CA ALA A 179 12.55 8.40 0.65
C ALA A 179 13.32 9.69 0.96
N ARG A 180 13.82 9.86 2.20
CA ARG A 180 14.69 10.99 2.57
C ARG A 180 16.08 10.92 1.95
N GLN A 181 16.52 9.74 1.51
CA GLN A 181 17.85 9.54 0.92
C GLN A 181 17.82 9.60 -0.62
N MET A 182 16.82 8.99 -1.25
CA MET A 182 16.78 8.87 -2.72
C MET A 182 15.55 9.53 -3.39
N GLY A 183 14.58 10.01 -2.60
CA GLY A 183 13.30 10.53 -3.08
C GLY A 183 12.21 9.45 -3.16
N GLY A 184 11.00 9.75 -2.68
CA GLY A 184 9.93 8.76 -2.52
C GLY A 184 9.47 8.09 -3.81
N TRP A 185 9.41 8.83 -4.92
CA TRP A 185 9.07 8.25 -6.22
C TRP A 185 10.11 7.22 -6.70
N ARG A 186 11.40 7.41 -6.38
CA ARG A 186 12.44 6.42 -6.71
C ARG A 186 12.32 5.17 -5.86
N VAL A 187 11.97 5.32 -4.58
CA VAL A 187 11.76 4.18 -3.68
C VAL A 187 10.70 3.26 -4.24
N ILE A 188 9.53 3.79 -4.60
CA ILE A 188 8.45 2.95 -5.13
C ILE A 188 8.78 2.39 -6.51
N CYS A 189 9.45 3.14 -7.39
CA CYS A 189 9.85 2.61 -8.70
C CYS A 189 10.84 1.45 -8.57
N TRP A 190 11.86 1.58 -7.73
CA TRP A 190 12.80 0.48 -7.48
C TRP A 190 12.11 -0.70 -6.81
N ALA A 191 11.21 -0.46 -5.85
CA ALA A 191 10.47 -1.54 -5.21
C ALA A 191 9.62 -2.33 -6.22
N LEU A 192 8.93 -1.66 -7.14
CA LEU A 192 8.13 -2.28 -8.20
C LEU A 192 9.00 -3.09 -9.16
N VAL A 193 10.09 -2.51 -9.67
CA VAL A 193 10.99 -3.17 -10.62
C VAL A 193 11.69 -4.38 -9.99
N LEU A 194 12.16 -4.26 -8.74
CA LEU A 194 12.81 -5.37 -8.03
C LEU A 194 11.82 -6.49 -7.66
N SER A 195 10.55 -6.13 -7.41
CA SER A 195 9.51 -7.11 -7.10
C SER A 195 8.96 -7.80 -8.35
N ALA A 196 9.10 -7.20 -9.54
CA ALA A 196 8.47 -7.69 -10.76
C ALA A 196 8.80 -9.15 -11.11
N PRO A 197 10.07 -9.64 -11.03
CA PRO A 197 10.36 -11.04 -11.31
C PRO A 197 9.67 -12.01 -10.34
N LEU A 198 9.61 -11.66 -9.05
CA LEU A 198 8.94 -12.46 -8.03
C LEU A 198 7.42 -12.43 -8.20
N ALA A 199 6.86 -11.25 -8.45
CA ALA A 199 5.44 -11.09 -8.73
C ALA A 199 5.04 -11.86 -10.01
N PHE A 200 5.88 -11.84 -11.04
CA PHE A 200 5.64 -12.57 -12.28
C PHE A 200 5.66 -14.06 -12.06
N GLY A 201 6.70 -14.58 -11.38
CA GLY A 201 6.77 -16.00 -11.04
C GLY A 201 5.58 -16.46 -10.19
N ALA A 202 5.19 -15.66 -9.19
CA ALA A 202 4.04 -15.98 -8.35
C ALA A 202 2.72 -15.98 -9.15
N VAL A 203 2.49 -14.99 -10.01
CA VAL A 203 1.29 -14.96 -10.88
C VAL A 203 1.30 -16.12 -11.87
N ALA A 204 2.43 -16.39 -12.52
CA ALA A 204 2.52 -17.46 -13.52
C ALA A 204 2.31 -18.87 -12.93
N VAL A 205 2.67 -19.08 -11.66
CA VAL A 205 2.55 -20.39 -11.00
C VAL A 205 1.25 -20.55 -10.23
N PHE A 206 0.76 -19.50 -9.56
CA PHE A 206 -0.34 -19.62 -8.60
C PHE A 206 -1.64 -18.94 -9.02
N ALA A 207 -1.63 -18.08 -10.05
CA ALA A 207 -2.88 -17.45 -10.49
C ALA A 207 -3.71 -18.41 -11.35
N GLU A 208 -4.95 -18.63 -10.95
CA GLU A 208 -5.94 -19.32 -11.77
C GLU A 208 -6.53 -18.32 -12.78
N PHE A 209 -6.33 -18.58 -14.06
CA PHE A 209 -6.94 -17.80 -15.13
C PHE A 209 -8.28 -18.42 -15.50
N PRO A 210 -9.39 -17.65 -15.55
CA PRO A 210 -10.64 -18.17 -16.06
C PRO A 210 -10.42 -18.63 -17.51
N VAL A 211 -10.41 -19.96 -17.72
CA VAL A 211 -10.34 -20.53 -19.05
C VAL A 211 -11.63 -20.14 -19.76
N ALA A 212 -11.52 -19.45 -20.89
CA ALA A 212 -12.70 -19.16 -21.70
C ALA A 212 -13.34 -20.50 -22.07
N GLU A 213 -14.56 -20.77 -21.58
CA GLU A 213 -15.36 -21.89 -22.08
C GLU A 213 -15.54 -21.66 -23.58
N THR A 214 -14.83 -22.43 -24.40
CA THR A 214 -15.07 -22.48 -25.83
C THR A 214 -16.51 -22.97 -26.01
N PRO A 215 -17.44 -22.15 -26.56
CA PRO A 215 -18.77 -22.65 -26.85
C PRO A 215 -18.64 -23.75 -27.91
N LEU A 216 -19.05 -24.97 -27.55
CA LEU A 216 -19.17 -26.12 -28.45
C LEU A 216 -20.22 -25.87 -29.53
#